data_AF-A0AAD8KK60-F1
#
_entry.id   AF-A0AAD8KK60-F1
#
_cell.length_a   1.000
_cell.length_b   1.000
_cell.length_c   1.000
_cell.angle_alpha   90.00
_cell.angle_beta   90.00
_cell.angle_gamma   90.00
#
_symmetry.space_group_name_H-M   'P 1'
#
loop_
_entity.id
_entity.type
_entity.pdbx_description
1 polymer ?
#
loop_
_entity_poly.entity_id
_entity_poly.type
_entity_poly.pdbx_seq_one_letter_code
_entity_poly.pdbx_strand_id
1 'polypeptide(L)'
;MAKDASVLFNPAHLFSIFLITSSTMSSTNRTSLACLVLLFFSATLLSHAVSRLLTSSSETHEQWMVRYGRVYKDNAEKEWRSKIYQENVEYIESFNNAMNKGYKLAVNEFADLTNEEFRTTRNRFMAHECSPSTSSFRYENVTAVPASMDWRKKGAVTPVKDQGQCGCCWAFSAVAAMEGITQLKTGKLVSLSEQELVDCDTSGVDQGCEGGLMDNAFDFIVQNKGLTSESNYPYQGVDGTCNSNEASNHAATITGHEDVPANSESALLKAVASQPVSVAIDASGSDFQFYSSGVFTGECGTELDHGVTAVGYGTTSDGTKYWLVKNSWGTSWGQEGYIMMQRYVAAKEGICGIAMQASYPTA
;
A
#
# COMPACT_ATOMS: atom_id res chain seq x y z
N MET A 1 -15.49 38.02 16.57
CA MET A 1 -15.25 39.27 15.81
C MET A 1 -13.86 39.18 15.19
N ALA A 2 -13.77 38.68 13.96
CA ALA A 2 -12.59 38.82 13.12
C ALA A 2 -13.13 38.88 11.68
N LYS A 3 -13.39 40.11 11.21
CA LYS A 3 -13.79 40.37 9.83
C LYS A 3 -12.53 40.72 9.04
N ASP A 4 -12.37 40.05 7.90
CA ASP A 4 -11.76 40.53 6.66
C ASP A 4 -10.54 41.45 6.76
N ALA A 5 -9.35 40.83 6.85
CA ALA A 5 -8.07 41.47 6.52
C ALA A 5 -7.66 41.25 5.04
N SER A 6 -8.55 40.70 4.21
CA SER A 6 -8.31 40.37 2.80
C SER A 6 -8.43 41.57 1.84
N VAL A 7 -8.82 42.75 2.33
CA VAL A 7 -9.03 43.96 1.50
C VAL A 7 -7.79 44.88 1.45
N LEU A 8 -6.78 44.67 2.30
CA LEU A 8 -5.65 45.59 2.43
C LEU A 8 -4.44 45.34 1.51
N PHE A 9 -4.44 44.27 0.72
CA PHE A 9 -3.34 43.94 -0.20
C PHE A 9 -3.84 43.68 -1.63
N ASN A 10 -4.70 44.55 -2.17
CA ASN A 10 -4.98 44.54 -3.60
C ASN A 10 -3.80 45.23 -4.35
N PRO A 11 -3.06 44.52 -5.23
CA PRO A 11 -1.91 45.08 -5.96
C PRO A 11 -2.25 46.36 -6.74
N ALA A 12 -3.49 46.48 -7.23
CA ALA A 12 -3.97 47.65 -7.95
C ALA A 12 -4.09 48.90 -7.05
N HIS A 13 -4.38 48.72 -5.76
CA HIS A 13 -4.48 49.81 -4.79
C HIS A 13 -3.10 50.34 -4.39
N LEU A 14 -2.12 49.45 -4.20
CA LEU A 14 -0.73 49.81 -3.89
C LEU A 14 -0.06 50.54 -5.06
N PHE A 15 -0.34 50.13 -6.31
CA PHE A 15 0.16 50.78 -7.51
C PHE A 15 -0.41 52.20 -7.69
N SER A 16 -1.69 52.39 -7.35
CA SER A 16 -2.35 53.70 -7.41
C SER A 16 -1.78 54.68 -6.37
N ILE A 17 -1.49 54.22 -5.14
CA ILE A 17 -0.85 55.04 -4.09
C ILE A 17 0.59 55.42 -4.48
N PHE A 18 1.31 54.53 -5.16
CA PHE A 18 2.65 54.79 -5.68
C PHE A 18 2.67 55.88 -6.75
N LEU A 19 1.72 55.85 -7.69
CA LEU A 19 1.58 56.87 -8.73
C LEU A 19 1.26 58.25 -8.15
N ILE A 20 0.36 58.31 -7.15
CA ILE A 20 -0.04 59.56 -6.50
C ILE A 20 1.13 60.18 -5.71
N THR A 21 1.87 59.40 -4.93
CA THR A 21 3.00 59.90 -4.14
C THR A 21 4.21 60.29 -5.00
N SER A 22 4.43 59.60 -6.14
CA SER A 22 5.51 59.97 -7.07
C SER A 22 5.29 61.35 -7.71
N SER A 23 4.04 61.79 -7.88
CA SER A 23 3.69 63.00 -8.64
C SER A 23 4.02 64.32 -7.91
N THR A 24 4.27 64.29 -6.61
CA THR A 24 4.56 65.47 -5.77
C THR A 24 6.02 65.56 -5.31
N MET A 25 6.87 64.61 -5.67
CA MET A 25 8.28 64.53 -5.23
C MET A 25 9.24 65.18 -6.25
N SER A 26 10.34 65.77 -5.74
CA SER A 26 11.47 66.26 -6.55
C SER A 26 12.13 65.13 -7.36
N SER A 27 12.82 65.46 -8.46
CA SER A 27 13.34 64.43 -9.39
C SER A 27 14.29 63.44 -8.71
N THR A 28 15.14 63.91 -7.79
CA THR A 28 16.06 63.10 -6.99
C THR A 28 15.33 62.11 -6.07
N ASN A 29 14.20 62.53 -5.49
CA ASN A 29 13.39 61.68 -4.62
C ASN A 29 12.59 60.63 -5.41
N ARG A 30 12.18 60.95 -6.64
CA ARG A 30 11.54 59.99 -7.55
C ARG A 30 12.50 58.88 -7.97
N THR A 31 13.77 59.22 -8.26
CA THR A 31 14.79 58.21 -8.58
C THR A 31 15.09 57.30 -7.39
N SER A 32 15.22 57.84 -6.17
CA SER A 32 15.41 57.01 -4.97
C SER A 32 14.21 56.11 -4.66
N LEU A 33 12.99 56.61 -4.83
CA LEU A 33 11.78 55.82 -4.60
C LEU A 33 11.61 54.71 -5.66
N ALA A 34 11.94 54.98 -6.92
CA ALA A 34 11.96 53.97 -7.99
C ALA A 34 13.02 52.88 -7.71
N CYS A 35 14.22 53.25 -7.26
CA CYS A 35 15.24 52.29 -6.85
C CYS A 35 14.79 51.42 -5.67
N LEU A 36 14.14 52.00 -4.65
CA LEU A 36 13.62 51.24 -3.51
C LEU A 36 12.53 50.24 -3.91
N VAL A 37 11.62 50.64 -4.80
CA VAL A 37 10.58 49.72 -5.31
C VAL A 37 11.19 48.62 -6.16
N LEU A 38 12.16 48.92 -7.03
CA LEU A 38 12.88 47.90 -7.78
C LEU A 38 13.61 46.91 -6.86
N LEU A 39 14.24 47.39 -5.79
CA LEU A 39 14.87 46.54 -4.77
C LEU A 39 13.86 45.65 -4.05
N PHE A 40 12.69 46.19 -3.66
CA PHE A 40 11.62 45.40 -3.04
C PHE A 40 11.05 44.34 -4.00
N PHE A 41 10.77 44.68 -5.26
CA PHE A 41 10.31 43.71 -6.25
C PHE A 41 11.37 42.63 -6.49
N SER A 42 12.65 43.01 -6.61
CA SER A 42 13.74 42.03 -6.76
C SER A 42 13.86 41.10 -5.55
N ALA A 43 13.72 41.62 -4.33
CA ALA A 43 13.76 40.81 -3.10
C ALA A 43 12.55 39.85 -3.01
N THR A 44 11.36 40.28 -3.42
CA THR A 44 10.19 39.39 -3.48
C THR A 44 10.31 38.32 -4.56
N LEU A 45 10.87 38.65 -5.73
CA LEU A 45 11.18 37.69 -6.80
C LEU A 45 12.22 36.67 -6.36
N LEU A 46 13.28 37.12 -5.68
CA LEU A 46 14.28 36.25 -5.05
C LEU A 46 13.67 35.37 -3.97
N SER A 47 12.81 35.91 -3.10
CA SER A 47 12.11 35.12 -2.07
C SER A 47 11.17 34.07 -2.69
N HIS A 48 10.44 34.39 -3.75
CA HIS A 48 9.62 33.42 -4.47
C HIS A 48 10.47 32.41 -5.24
N ALA A 49 11.60 32.81 -5.81
CA ALA A 49 12.54 31.91 -6.48
C ALA A 49 13.22 30.95 -5.50
N VAL A 50 13.66 31.45 -4.35
CA VAL A 50 14.23 30.64 -3.24
C VAL A 50 13.16 29.74 -2.63
N SER A 51 11.93 30.21 -2.44
CA SER A 51 10.83 29.39 -1.97
C SER A 51 10.42 28.31 -2.97
N ARG A 52 10.52 28.58 -4.29
CA ARG A 52 10.35 27.59 -5.36
C ARG A 52 11.52 26.60 -5.42
N LEU A 53 12.74 27.05 -5.16
CA LEU A 53 13.94 26.20 -5.09
C LEU A 53 13.89 25.27 -3.87
N LEU A 54 13.39 25.77 -2.73
CA LEU A 54 13.18 24.99 -1.50
C LEU A 54 12.00 24.02 -1.61
N THR A 55 11.04 24.26 -2.51
CA THR A 55 10.00 23.27 -2.83
C THR A 55 10.44 22.26 -3.89
N SER A 56 11.60 22.47 -4.53
CA SER A 56 12.17 21.54 -5.51
C SER A 56 13.40 20.76 -5.01
N SER A 57 13.81 20.92 -3.75
CA SER A 57 14.84 20.05 -3.17
C SER A 57 14.19 18.76 -2.69
N SER A 58 14.48 17.66 -3.37
CA SER A 58 14.14 16.30 -2.93
C SER A 58 14.54 16.11 -1.46
N GLU A 59 13.73 15.38 -0.68
CA GLU A 59 14.01 15.07 0.73
C GLU A 59 15.40 14.44 0.85
N THR A 60 16.25 14.94 1.76
CA THR A 60 17.60 14.36 1.93
C THR A 60 17.51 13.00 2.61
N HIS A 61 18.50 12.13 2.40
CA HIS A 61 18.56 10.83 3.05
C HIS A 61 18.46 10.95 4.58
N GLU A 62 19.11 11.94 5.20
CA GLU A 62 18.99 12.21 6.64
C GLU A 62 17.57 12.57 7.08
N GLN A 63 16.85 13.40 6.31
CA GLN A 63 15.47 13.77 6.63
C GLN A 63 14.55 12.56 6.53
N TRP A 64 14.72 11.77 5.47
CA TRP A 64 14.02 10.51 5.27
C TRP A 64 14.32 9.50 6.39
N MET A 65 15.58 9.38 6.82
CA MET A 65 15.96 8.51 7.94
C MET A 65 15.24 8.90 9.22
N VAL A 66 15.16 10.20 9.53
CA VAL A 66 14.42 10.69 10.71
C VAL A 66 12.94 10.36 10.58
N ARG A 67 12.34 10.53 9.39
CA ARG A 67 10.93 10.23 9.14
C ARG A 67 10.58 8.77 9.39
N TYR A 68 11.45 7.84 8.98
CA TYR A 68 11.23 6.40 9.10
C TYR A 68 11.98 5.73 10.26
N GLY A 69 12.61 6.51 11.14
CA GLY A 69 13.35 6.00 12.29
C GLY A 69 14.54 5.10 11.91
N ARG A 70 15.18 5.35 10.77
CA ARG A 70 16.27 4.52 10.23
C ARG A 70 17.57 4.78 10.98
N VAL A 71 18.19 3.70 11.45
CA VAL A 71 19.50 3.71 12.12
C VAL A 71 20.35 2.61 11.49
N TYR A 72 21.57 2.96 11.08
CA TYR A 72 22.51 2.03 10.47
C TYR A 72 23.62 1.65 11.45
N LYS A 73 24.24 0.51 11.22
CA LYS A 73 25.30 -0.06 12.08
C LYS A 73 26.51 0.86 12.18
N ASP A 74 26.92 1.42 11.05
CA ASP A 74 28.11 2.27 10.94
C ASP A 74 27.98 3.27 9.77
N ASN A 75 28.96 4.17 9.66
CA ASN A 75 28.97 5.19 8.60
C ASN A 75 29.13 4.58 7.20
N ALA A 76 29.79 3.43 7.07
CA ALA A 76 29.97 2.79 5.77
C ALA A 76 28.64 2.26 5.25
N GLU A 77 27.83 1.62 6.11
CA GLU A 77 26.46 1.24 5.77
C GLU A 77 25.60 2.47 5.46
N LYS A 78 25.69 3.54 6.26
CA LYS A 78 24.94 4.78 6.00
C LYS A 78 25.27 5.36 4.61
N GLU A 79 26.55 5.47 4.26
CA GLU A 79 26.98 5.98 2.95
C GLU A 79 26.50 5.09 1.80
N TRP A 80 26.52 3.77 1.98
CA TRP A 80 25.99 2.81 1.00
C TRP A 80 24.47 2.98 0.81
N ARG A 81 23.70 3.01 1.91
CA ARG A 81 22.24 3.20 1.91
C ARG A 81 21.85 4.55 1.32
N SER A 82 22.66 5.59 1.51
CA SER A 82 22.45 6.91 0.93
C SER A 82 22.52 6.91 -0.59
N LYS A 83 23.42 6.11 -1.18
CA LYS A 83 23.52 5.95 -2.64
C LYS A 83 22.29 5.25 -3.21
N ILE A 84 21.86 4.15 -2.59
CA ILE A 84 20.63 3.43 -2.98
C ILE A 84 19.42 4.36 -2.87
N TYR A 85 19.32 5.11 -1.78
CA TYR A 85 18.28 6.12 -1.58
C TYR A 85 18.24 7.12 -2.73
N GLN A 86 19.39 7.69 -3.10
CA GLN A 86 19.48 8.64 -4.19
C GLN A 86 19.06 8.02 -5.53
N GLU A 87 19.54 6.82 -5.86
CA GLU A 87 19.18 6.09 -7.08
C GLU A 87 17.67 5.85 -7.18
N ASN A 88 17.04 5.42 -6.07
CA ASN A 88 15.61 5.18 -6.01
C ASN A 88 14.79 6.48 -6.11
N VAL A 89 15.25 7.57 -5.48
CA VAL A 89 14.63 8.89 -5.60
C VAL A 89 14.66 9.37 -7.05
N GLU A 90 15.82 9.25 -7.72
CA GLU A 90 15.97 9.61 -9.14
C GLU A 90 15.04 8.78 -10.04
N TYR A 91 14.88 7.48 -9.75
CA TYR A 91 13.93 6.61 -10.43
C TYR A 91 12.48 7.09 -10.26
N ILE A 92 12.06 7.38 -9.02
CA ILE A 92 10.72 7.86 -8.67
C ILE A 92 10.42 9.19 -9.37
N GLU A 93 11.36 10.13 -9.33
CA GLU A 93 11.22 11.44 -9.98
C GLU A 93 11.14 11.31 -11.49
N SER A 94 12.01 10.49 -12.11
CA SER A 94 11.99 10.20 -13.54
C SER A 94 10.66 9.59 -13.97
N PHE A 95 10.16 8.60 -13.22
CA PHE A 95 8.87 7.98 -13.47
C PHE A 95 7.73 9.00 -13.41
N ASN A 96 7.70 9.83 -12.36
CA ASN A 96 6.61 10.78 -12.14
C ASN A 96 6.61 11.96 -13.12
N ASN A 97 7.78 12.30 -13.68
CA ASN A 97 7.99 13.33 -14.70
C ASN A 97 7.76 12.83 -16.13
N ALA A 98 7.82 11.52 -16.36
CA ALA A 98 7.43 10.91 -17.63
C ALA A 98 5.92 11.12 -17.91
N MET A 99 5.48 10.77 -19.13
CA MET A 99 4.05 10.88 -19.50
C MET A 99 3.14 10.26 -18.44
N ASN A 100 1.98 10.85 -18.21
CA ASN A 100 1.06 10.44 -17.16
C ASN A 100 0.62 8.97 -17.34
N LYS A 101 1.15 8.07 -16.50
CA LYS A 101 0.84 6.64 -16.48
C LYS A 101 -0.43 6.28 -15.69
N GLY A 102 -1.14 7.26 -15.10
CA GLY A 102 -2.37 7.00 -14.33
C GLY A 102 -2.16 6.54 -12.88
N TYR A 103 -0.90 6.31 -12.47
CA TYR A 103 -0.48 6.10 -11.08
C TYR A 103 0.81 6.88 -10.79
N LYS A 104 1.15 6.99 -9.50
CA LYS A 104 2.31 7.72 -9.00
C LYS A 104 3.13 6.85 -8.06
N LEU A 105 4.44 7.09 -8.10
CA LEU A 105 5.39 6.54 -7.14
C LEU A 105 5.72 7.59 -6.09
N ALA A 106 6.16 7.16 -4.91
CA ALA A 106 6.66 8.06 -3.87
C ALA A 106 7.83 7.45 -3.11
N VAL A 107 8.67 8.32 -2.56
CA VAL A 107 9.70 7.93 -1.60
C VAL A 107 8.98 7.41 -0.35
N ASN A 108 9.04 6.10 -0.13
CA ASN A 108 8.43 5.42 1.00
C ASN A 108 9.52 4.80 1.90
N GLU A 109 9.15 3.96 2.86
CA GLU A 109 10.10 3.34 3.79
C GLU A 109 11.11 2.40 3.13
N PHE A 110 10.91 2.00 1.87
CA PHE A 110 11.80 1.09 1.12
C PHE A 110 12.84 1.81 0.28
N ALA A 111 12.92 3.14 0.37
CA ALA A 111 13.78 3.93 -0.50
C ALA A 111 15.28 3.62 -0.34
N ASP A 112 15.72 3.07 0.80
CA ASP A 112 17.13 2.68 1.02
C ASP A 112 17.44 1.21 0.69
N LEU A 113 16.48 0.46 0.12
CA LEU A 113 16.65 -0.92 -0.29
C LEU A 113 16.83 -1.03 -1.80
N THR A 114 17.73 -1.90 -2.24
CA THR A 114 17.70 -2.36 -3.63
C THR A 114 16.44 -3.20 -3.88
N ASN A 115 16.04 -3.36 -5.14
CA ASN A 115 14.88 -4.19 -5.45
C ASN A 115 15.08 -5.66 -5.05
N GLU A 116 16.31 -6.18 -5.13
CA GLU A 116 16.64 -7.53 -4.69
C GLU A 116 16.50 -7.70 -3.17
N GLU A 117 17.00 -6.74 -2.37
CA GLU A 117 16.83 -6.72 -0.92
C GLU A 117 15.35 -6.61 -0.53
N PHE A 118 14.59 -5.78 -1.23
CA PHE A 118 13.16 -5.64 -1.03
C PHE A 118 12.42 -6.96 -1.26
N ARG A 119 12.65 -7.59 -2.42
CA ARG A 119 12.02 -8.87 -2.78
C ARG A 119 12.35 -9.98 -1.77
N THR A 120 13.62 -10.15 -1.44
CA THR A 120 14.08 -11.24 -0.57
C THR A 120 13.57 -11.14 0.87
N THR A 121 13.23 -9.93 1.34
CA THR A 121 12.77 -9.69 2.72
C THR A 121 11.24 -9.52 2.85
N ARG A 122 10.54 -9.14 1.77
CA ARG A 122 9.10 -8.85 1.80
C ARG A 122 8.25 -9.85 1.02
N ASN A 123 8.80 -10.48 -0.03
CA ASN A 123 8.07 -11.35 -0.95
C ASN A 123 8.55 -12.80 -0.76
N ARG A 124 7.74 -13.63 -0.11
CA ARG A 124 8.04 -15.07 0.12
C ARG A 124 6.77 -15.94 0.07
N PHE A 125 5.86 -15.62 -0.83
CA PHE A 125 4.78 -16.56 -1.16
C PHE A 125 5.34 -17.76 -1.92
N MET A 126 5.02 -18.97 -1.48
CA MET A 126 5.53 -20.21 -2.10
C MET A 126 4.58 -20.71 -3.18
N ALA A 127 4.52 -20.01 -4.31
CA ALA A 127 3.64 -20.38 -5.42
C ALA A 127 3.77 -21.88 -5.77
N HIS A 128 2.63 -22.54 -5.90
CA HIS A 128 2.55 -23.96 -6.27
C HIS A 128 1.68 -24.14 -7.51
N GLU A 129 1.73 -25.28 -8.19
CA GLU A 129 0.76 -25.52 -9.27
C GLU A 129 -0.63 -25.74 -8.68
N CYS A 130 -1.59 -24.86 -9.00
CA CYS A 130 -2.99 -25.10 -8.66
C CYS A 130 -3.43 -26.41 -9.29
N SER A 131 -3.76 -27.41 -8.47
CA SER A 131 -4.45 -28.59 -8.98
C SER A 131 -5.84 -28.18 -9.45
N PRO A 132 -6.31 -28.66 -10.62
CA PRO A 132 -7.68 -28.39 -11.04
C PRO A 132 -8.63 -28.98 -10.00
N SER A 133 -9.22 -28.10 -9.19
CA SER A 133 -10.22 -28.51 -8.21
C SER A 133 -11.41 -29.11 -8.96
N THR A 134 -11.81 -30.30 -8.51
CA THR A 134 -13.00 -31.00 -9.00
C THR A 134 -14.26 -30.56 -8.25
N SER A 135 -14.15 -29.68 -7.25
CA SER A 135 -15.29 -29.14 -6.51
C SER A 135 -15.96 -27.99 -7.27
N SER A 136 -17.28 -27.87 -7.12
CA SER A 136 -18.04 -26.77 -7.70
C SER A 136 -17.69 -25.46 -7.00
N PHE A 137 -17.38 -24.41 -7.76
CA PHE A 137 -17.16 -23.06 -7.24
C PHE A 137 -18.45 -22.50 -6.63
N ARG A 138 -18.47 -22.25 -5.31
CA ARG A 138 -19.68 -21.82 -4.57
C ARG A 138 -20.38 -20.61 -5.17
N TYR A 139 -19.61 -19.66 -5.70
CA TYR A 139 -20.16 -18.42 -6.26
C TYR A 139 -20.42 -18.51 -7.77
N GLU A 140 -20.36 -19.68 -8.40
CA GLU A 140 -20.54 -19.83 -9.84
C GLU A 140 -21.88 -19.27 -10.34
N ASN A 141 -22.95 -19.54 -9.59
CA ASN A 141 -24.31 -19.12 -9.89
C ASN A 141 -24.64 -17.67 -9.47
N VAL A 142 -23.68 -16.90 -8.95
CA VAL A 142 -23.88 -15.47 -8.70
C VAL A 142 -23.98 -14.75 -10.05
N THR A 143 -25.18 -14.28 -10.39
CA THR A 143 -25.48 -13.64 -11.68
C THR A 143 -25.35 -12.12 -11.65
N ALA A 144 -25.47 -11.51 -10.47
CA ALA A 144 -25.37 -10.06 -10.29
C ALA A 144 -24.47 -9.76 -9.09
N VAL A 145 -23.52 -8.85 -9.29
CA VAL A 145 -22.67 -8.28 -8.25
C VAL A 145 -22.82 -6.76 -8.25
N PRO A 146 -22.61 -6.08 -7.10
CA PRO A 146 -22.60 -4.62 -7.06
C PRO A 146 -21.60 -4.00 -8.06
N ALA A 147 -21.82 -2.75 -8.47
CA ALA A 147 -20.88 -2.05 -9.35
C ALA A 147 -19.52 -1.78 -8.67
N SER A 148 -19.54 -1.67 -7.34
CA SER A 148 -18.37 -1.49 -6.49
C SER A 148 -18.57 -2.20 -5.16
N MET A 149 -17.50 -2.76 -4.60
CA MET A 149 -17.45 -3.31 -3.25
C MET A 149 -16.27 -2.71 -2.49
N ASP A 150 -16.46 -2.40 -1.21
CA ASP A 150 -15.41 -1.99 -0.29
C ASP A 150 -15.74 -2.55 1.09
N TRP A 151 -15.12 -3.67 1.46
CA TRP A 151 -15.38 -4.37 2.71
C TRP A 151 -14.96 -3.56 3.95
N ARG A 152 -14.08 -2.55 3.79
CA ARG A 152 -13.74 -1.61 4.88
C ARG A 152 -14.99 -0.84 5.32
N LYS A 153 -15.80 -0.40 4.37
CA LYS A 153 -17.07 0.31 4.63
C LYS A 153 -18.16 -0.60 5.22
N LYS A 154 -17.95 -1.92 5.18
CA LYS A 154 -18.82 -2.93 5.80
C LYS A 154 -18.30 -3.40 7.16
N GLY A 155 -17.19 -2.84 7.64
CA GLY A 155 -16.56 -3.21 8.90
C GLY A 155 -15.92 -4.59 8.88
N ALA A 156 -15.63 -5.16 7.71
CA ALA A 156 -15.09 -6.51 7.52
C ALA A 156 -13.59 -6.51 7.17
N VAL A 157 -12.87 -5.46 7.57
CA VAL A 157 -11.43 -5.31 7.34
C VAL A 157 -10.81 -4.63 8.56
N THR A 158 -9.84 -5.29 9.19
CA THR A 158 -9.02 -4.73 10.27
C THR A 158 -8.03 -3.68 9.74
N PRO A 159 -7.43 -2.84 10.60
CA PRO A 159 -6.34 -1.95 10.20
C PRO A 159 -5.22 -2.67 9.43
N VAL A 160 -4.51 -1.93 8.58
CA VAL A 160 -3.30 -2.44 7.93
C VAL A 160 -2.22 -2.71 8.98
N LYS A 161 -1.56 -3.86 8.86
CA LYS A 161 -0.43 -4.29 9.68
C LYS A 161 0.87 -4.26 8.84
N ASP A 162 2.01 -4.51 9.49
CA ASP A 162 3.32 -4.56 8.84
C ASP A 162 4.03 -5.87 9.19
N GLN A 163 4.33 -6.68 8.17
CA GLN A 163 5.04 -7.96 8.31
C GLN A 163 6.55 -7.79 8.59
N GLY A 164 7.08 -6.56 8.52
CA GLY A 164 8.52 -6.32 8.68
C GLY A 164 9.36 -7.14 7.70
N GLN A 165 10.50 -7.65 8.16
CA GLN A 165 11.46 -8.40 7.33
C GLN A 165 11.17 -9.91 7.24
N CYS A 166 9.99 -10.33 7.71
CA CYS A 166 9.57 -11.72 7.71
C CYS A 166 8.73 -12.02 6.46
N GLY A 167 9.03 -13.12 5.76
CA GLY A 167 8.33 -13.59 4.56
C GLY A 167 6.95 -14.19 4.79
N CYS A 168 6.19 -13.68 5.76
CA CYS A 168 4.93 -14.26 6.20
C CYS A 168 3.69 -13.62 5.56
N CYS A 169 3.82 -13.00 4.39
CA CYS A 169 2.71 -12.41 3.64
C CYS A 169 1.52 -13.39 3.46
N TRP A 170 1.80 -14.68 3.32
CA TRP A 170 0.82 -15.77 3.28
C TRP A 170 -0.08 -15.78 4.53
N ALA A 171 0.50 -15.67 5.72
CA ALA A 171 -0.23 -15.64 6.99
C ALA A 171 -1.10 -14.38 7.10
N PHE A 172 -0.55 -13.21 6.75
CA PHE A 172 -1.30 -11.95 6.74
C PHE A 172 -2.49 -11.98 5.78
N SER A 173 -2.30 -12.55 4.58
CA SER A 173 -3.38 -12.68 3.61
C SER A 173 -4.49 -13.60 4.13
N ALA A 174 -4.13 -14.78 4.62
CA ALA A 174 -5.08 -15.76 5.16
C ALA A 174 -5.85 -15.18 6.35
N VAL A 175 -5.15 -14.56 7.29
CA VAL A 175 -5.75 -13.92 8.47
C VAL A 175 -6.71 -12.81 8.06
N ALA A 176 -6.32 -11.90 7.17
CA ALA A 176 -7.22 -10.83 6.73
C ALA A 176 -8.50 -11.34 6.05
N ALA A 177 -8.42 -12.43 5.29
CA ALA A 177 -9.61 -13.10 4.74
C ALA A 177 -10.47 -13.75 5.83
N MET A 178 -9.85 -14.39 6.82
CA MET A 178 -10.52 -15.02 7.97
C MET A 178 -11.22 -13.99 8.88
N GLU A 179 -10.57 -12.87 9.18
CA GLU A 179 -11.16 -11.75 9.92
C GLU A 179 -12.41 -11.22 9.21
N GLY A 180 -12.33 -11.09 7.88
CA GLY A 180 -13.44 -10.69 7.02
C GLY A 180 -14.64 -11.63 7.12
N ILE A 181 -14.45 -12.93 6.90
CA ILE A 181 -15.56 -13.91 6.98
C ILE A 181 -16.11 -14.01 8.41
N THR A 182 -15.26 -13.87 9.43
CA THR A 182 -15.67 -13.85 10.85
C THR A 182 -16.63 -12.70 11.13
N GLN A 183 -16.31 -11.49 10.66
CA GLN A 183 -17.21 -10.34 10.76
C GLN A 183 -18.55 -10.63 10.06
N LEU A 184 -18.51 -11.20 8.85
CA LEU A 184 -19.74 -11.46 8.07
C LEU A 184 -20.64 -12.50 8.73
N LYS A 185 -20.08 -13.46 9.45
CA LYS A 185 -20.82 -14.53 10.11
C LYS A 185 -21.32 -14.17 11.50
N THR A 186 -20.50 -13.44 12.26
CA THR A 186 -20.75 -13.18 13.69
C THR A 186 -21.17 -11.73 13.98
N GLY A 187 -20.93 -10.81 13.04
CA GLY A 187 -21.07 -9.37 13.25
C GLY A 187 -19.97 -8.74 14.10
N LYS A 188 -18.92 -9.51 14.47
CA LYS A 188 -17.80 -9.04 15.28
C LYS A 188 -16.48 -9.11 14.51
N LEU A 189 -15.81 -7.97 14.41
CA LEU A 189 -14.52 -7.85 13.76
C LEU A 189 -13.48 -8.04 14.85
N VAL A 190 -12.73 -9.13 14.75
CA VAL A 190 -11.68 -9.50 15.68
C VAL A 190 -10.36 -9.44 14.93
N SER A 191 -9.35 -8.81 15.50
CA SER A 191 -8.00 -8.92 14.92
C SER A 191 -7.37 -10.23 15.36
N LEU A 192 -7.00 -11.08 14.40
CA LEU A 192 -6.47 -12.41 14.64
C LEU A 192 -4.94 -12.40 14.54
N SER A 193 -4.31 -13.45 15.08
CA SER A 193 -2.85 -13.55 15.18
C SER A 193 -2.23 -14.17 13.93
N GLU A 194 -1.43 -13.40 13.20
CA GLU A 194 -0.55 -13.96 12.17
C GLU A 194 0.62 -14.74 12.80
N GLN A 195 1.05 -14.37 14.02
CA GLN A 195 2.16 -15.03 14.69
C GLN A 195 1.85 -16.49 15.05
N GLU A 196 0.59 -16.81 15.41
CA GLU A 196 0.20 -18.20 15.63
C GLU A 196 0.41 -19.04 14.37
N LEU A 197 0.08 -18.52 13.18
CA LEU A 197 0.37 -19.22 11.92
C LEU A 197 1.88 -19.34 11.69
N VAL A 198 2.63 -18.25 11.86
CA VAL A 198 4.10 -18.25 11.68
C VAL A 198 4.78 -19.29 12.57
N ASP A 199 4.36 -19.40 13.82
CA ASP A 199 5.01 -20.28 14.81
C ASP A 199 4.48 -21.72 14.79
N CYS A 200 3.21 -21.94 14.45
CA CYS A 200 2.52 -23.23 14.60
C CYS A 200 2.27 -23.96 13.28
N ASP A 201 2.06 -23.24 12.17
CA ASP A 201 1.86 -23.84 10.84
C ASP A 201 3.21 -24.04 10.15
N THR A 202 4.02 -24.92 10.73
CA THR A 202 5.38 -25.23 10.24
C THR A 202 5.52 -26.68 9.78
N SER A 203 4.44 -27.47 9.90
CA SER A 203 4.40 -28.85 9.45
C SER A 203 3.95 -28.94 7.99
N GLY A 204 4.88 -28.88 7.04
CA GLY A 204 4.56 -29.06 5.62
C GLY A 204 5.29 -28.07 4.73
N VAL A 205 4.54 -27.41 3.84
CA VAL A 205 5.09 -26.42 2.89
C VAL A 205 5.33 -25.07 3.57
N ASP A 206 4.52 -24.72 4.55
CA ASP A 206 4.64 -23.43 5.25
C ASP A 206 5.81 -23.50 6.24
N GLN A 207 6.65 -22.47 6.21
CA GLN A 207 7.95 -22.40 6.88
C GLN A 207 8.15 -21.03 7.54
N GLY A 208 7.11 -20.52 8.21
CA GLY A 208 7.18 -19.24 8.94
C GLY A 208 7.62 -18.08 8.06
N CYS A 209 8.73 -17.43 8.42
CA CYS A 209 9.34 -16.33 7.69
C CYS A 209 10.00 -16.74 6.37
N GLU A 210 10.25 -18.03 6.12
CA GLU A 210 10.82 -18.50 4.86
C GLU A 210 9.76 -18.65 3.75
N GLY A 211 8.47 -18.57 4.11
CA GLY A 211 7.35 -18.51 3.17
C GLY A 211 6.26 -19.53 3.46
N GLY A 212 5.18 -19.48 2.69
CA GLY A 212 4.03 -20.36 2.86
C GLY A 212 2.89 -20.06 1.90
N LEU A 213 1.74 -20.69 2.14
CA LEU A 213 0.55 -20.67 1.28
C LEU A 213 -0.71 -20.35 2.09
N MET A 214 -1.59 -19.50 1.54
CA MET A 214 -2.85 -19.16 2.22
C MET A 214 -3.76 -20.39 2.42
N ASP A 215 -3.73 -21.36 1.51
CA ASP A 215 -4.55 -22.57 1.59
C ASP A 215 -4.13 -23.46 2.75
N ASN A 216 -2.82 -23.66 2.91
CA ASN A 216 -2.26 -24.41 4.04
C ASN A 216 -2.58 -23.73 5.37
N ALA A 217 -2.44 -22.39 5.44
CA ALA A 217 -2.88 -21.63 6.60
C ALA A 217 -4.36 -21.90 6.94
N PHE A 218 -5.25 -21.92 5.94
CA PHE A 218 -6.66 -22.26 6.18
C PHE A 218 -6.85 -23.71 6.66
N ASP A 219 -6.15 -24.66 6.04
CA ASP A 219 -6.17 -26.07 6.46
C ASP A 219 -5.67 -26.25 7.90
N PHE A 220 -4.59 -25.56 8.26
CA PHE A 220 -4.06 -25.51 9.62
C PHE A 220 -5.12 -24.96 10.58
N ILE A 221 -5.76 -23.83 10.27
CA ILE A 221 -6.78 -23.23 11.14
C ILE A 221 -7.95 -24.21 11.37
N VAL A 222 -8.37 -24.94 10.34
CA VAL A 222 -9.42 -25.97 10.45
C VAL A 222 -8.98 -27.10 11.37
N GLN A 223 -7.76 -27.61 11.21
CA GLN A 223 -7.19 -28.69 12.01
C GLN A 223 -6.94 -28.26 13.47
N ASN A 224 -6.47 -27.04 13.66
CA ASN A 224 -6.27 -26.37 14.94
C ASN A 224 -7.59 -26.00 15.62
N LYS A 225 -8.72 -26.08 14.88
CA LYS A 225 -10.09 -25.76 15.33
C LYS A 225 -10.32 -24.28 15.63
N GLY A 226 -9.46 -23.41 15.12
CA GLY A 226 -9.56 -21.98 15.29
C GLY A 226 -8.21 -21.29 15.26
N LEU A 227 -8.27 -19.97 15.41
CA LEU A 227 -7.11 -19.08 15.51
C LEU A 227 -7.35 -18.10 16.66
N THR A 228 -6.30 -17.77 17.41
CA THR A 228 -6.34 -16.81 18.51
C THR A 228 -6.31 -15.36 18.00
N SER A 229 -6.54 -14.42 18.93
CA SER A 229 -6.50 -12.98 18.65
C SER A 229 -5.07 -12.44 18.65
N GLU A 230 -4.83 -11.38 17.87
CA GLU A 230 -3.59 -10.59 17.92
C GLU A 230 -3.21 -10.17 19.35
N SER A 231 -4.19 -9.77 20.16
CA SER A 231 -3.92 -9.34 21.55
C SER A 231 -3.45 -10.47 22.47
N ASN A 232 -3.75 -11.72 22.14
CA ASN A 232 -3.39 -12.90 22.94
C ASN A 232 -2.06 -13.51 22.47
N TYR A 233 -1.78 -13.46 21.18
CA TYR A 233 -0.53 -13.93 20.58
C TYR A 233 0.00 -12.85 19.61
N PRO A 234 0.71 -11.83 20.13
CA PRO A 234 1.08 -10.65 19.34
C PRO A 234 2.17 -10.93 18.30
N TYR A 235 2.10 -10.22 17.17
CA TYR A 235 3.10 -10.32 16.11
C TYR A 235 4.50 -9.87 16.53
N GLN A 236 5.49 -10.72 16.28
CA GLN A 236 6.91 -10.51 16.61
C GLN A 236 7.79 -10.30 15.37
N GLY A 237 7.31 -10.67 14.18
CA GLY A 237 8.06 -10.48 12.93
C GLY A 237 9.28 -11.38 12.77
N VAL A 238 9.30 -12.51 13.48
CA VAL A 238 10.35 -13.53 13.45
C VAL A 238 9.74 -14.90 13.73
N ASP A 239 10.44 -15.96 13.35
CA ASP A 239 10.06 -17.32 13.71
C ASP A 239 10.23 -17.56 15.21
N GLY A 240 9.15 -18.00 15.86
CA GLY A 240 9.11 -18.40 17.25
C GLY A 240 8.90 -19.90 17.41
N THR A 241 8.66 -20.32 18.65
CA THR A 241 8.17 -21.66 18.97
C THR A 241 6.69 -21.57 19.25
N CYS A 242 5.87 -22.43 18.62
CA CYS A 242 4.43 -22.46 18.85
C CYS A 242 4.06 -22.50 20.34
N ASN A 243 3.49 -21.40 20.85
CA ASN A 243 3.04 -21.30 22.22
C ASN A 243 1.64 -21.92 22.37
N SER A 244 1.60 -23.21 22.72
CA SER A 244 0.34 -23.96 22.84
C SER A 244 -0.65 -23.36 23.85
N ASN A 245 -0.17 -22.65 24.87
CA ASN A 245 -1.06 -22.03 25.86
C ASN A 245 -1.84 -20.87 25.23
N GLU A 246 -1.15 -19.99 24.49
CA GLU A 246 -1.77 -18.86 23.79
C GLU A 246 -2.65 -19.37 22.64
N ALA A 247 -2.12 -20.29 21.82
CA ALA A 247 -2.84 -20.88 20.67
C ALA A 247 -4.14 -21.60 21.08
N SER A 248 -4.22 -22.16 22.29
CA SER A 248 -5.43 -22.86 22.76
C SER A 248 -6.66 -21.94 22.99
N ASN A 249 -6.47 -20.62 23.04
CA ASN A 249 -7.53 -19.65 23.26
C ASN A 249 -8.05 -19.09 21.92
N HIS A 250 -8.82 -19.89 21.18
CA HIS A 250 -9.32 -19.49 19.87
C HIS A 250 -10.33 -18.34 19.94
N ALA A 251 -10.11 -17.32 19.13
CA ALA A 251 -10.98 -16.14 19.02
C ALA A 251 -11.97 -16.25 17.85
N ALA A 252 -11.63 -17.01 16.81
CA ALA A 252 -12.49 -17.27 15.65
C ALA A 252 -12.19 -18.64 15.04
N THR A 253 -13.14 -19.17 14.25
CA THR A 253 -13.03 -20.47 13.59
C THR A 253 -13.52 -20.40 12.15
N ILE A 254 -13.04 -21.33 11.32
CA ILE A 254 -13.53 -21.58 9.95
C ILE A 254 -13.77 -23.08 9.78
N THR A 255 -14.55 -23.44 8.76
CA THR A 255 -14.95 -24.82 8.47
C THR A 255 -14.23 -25.45 7.28
N GLY A 256 -13.47 -24.65 6.52
CA GLY A 256 -12.77 -25.05 5.30
C GLY A 256 -12.33 -23.83 4.50
N HIS A 257 -11.78 -24.04 3.31
CA HIS A 257 -11.55 -23.01 2.31
C HIS A 257 -11.98 -23.50 0.91
N GLU A 258 -12.10 -22.58 -0.04
CA GLU A 258 -12.35 -22.89 -1.44
C GLU A 258 -11.49 -22.00 -2.34
N ASP A 259 -11.04 -22.58 -3.45
CA ASP A 259 -10.31 -21.87 -4.48
C ASP A 259 -11.27 -21.22 -5.48
N VAL A 260 -10.91 -20.02 -5.90
CA VAL A 260 -11.50 -19.35 -7.05
C VAL A 260 -10.94 -20.01 -8.31
N PRO A 261 -11.77 -20.28 -9.35
CA PRO A 261 -11.29 -20.72 -10.64
C PRO A 261 -10.14 -19.86 -11.17
N ALA A 262 -8.97 -20.48 -11.35
CA ALA A 262 -7.77 -19.81 -11.80
C ALA A 262 -7.97 -19.13 -13.16
N ASN A 263 -7.25 -18.02 -13.37
CA ASN A 263 -7.26 -17.22 -14.60
C ASN A 263 -8.65 -16.71 -14.97
N SER A 264 -9.45 -16.33 -13.96
CA SER A 264 -10.79 -15.79 -14.14
C SER A 264 -11.07 -14.61 -13.21
N GLU A 265 -10.77 -13.40 -13.68
CA GLU A 265 -11.18 -12.15 -13.02
C GLU A 265 -12.71 -12.08 -12.82
N SER A 266 -13.49 -12.77 -13.65
CA SER A 266 -14.94 -12.87 -13.50
C SER A 266 -15.36 -13.71 -12.29
N ALA A 267 -14.67 -14.83 -12.03
CA ALA A 267 -14.92 -15.66 -10.85
C ALA A 267 -14.41 -14.97 -9.58
N LEU A 268 -13.21 -14.37 -9.66
CA LEU A 268 -12.65 -13.56 -8.58
C LEU A 268 -13.60 -12.42 -8.20
N LEU A 269 -14.23 -11.78 -9.17
CA LEU A 269 -15.20 -10.71 -8.90
C LEU A 269 -16.38 -11.20 -8.07
N LYS A 270 -16.92 -12.38 -8.39
CA LYS A 270 -18.06 -12.97 -7.67
C LYS A 270 -17.66 -13.34 -6.24
N ALA A 271 -16.45 -13.85 -6.05
CA ALA A 271 -15.91 -14.15 -4.71
C ALA A 271 -15.70 -12.87 -3.89
N VAL A 272 -15.01 -11.86 -4.45
CA VAL A 272 -14.74 -10.58 -3.76
C VAL A 272 -16.04 -9.81 -3.49
N ALA A 273 -17.07 -9.95 -4.32
CA ALA A 273 -18.39 -9.39 -4.06
C ALA A 273 -19.10 -10.04 -2.85
N SER A 274 -18.66 -11.23 -2.44
CA SER A 274 -19.29 -12.04 -1.39
C SER A 274 -18.52 -12.01 -0.06
N GLN A 275 -17.19 -11.86 -0.11
CA GLN A 275 -16.31 -11.72 1.06
C GLN A 275 -14.91 -11.21 0.66
N PRO A 276 -14.03 -10.81 1.60
CA PRO A 276 -12.61 -10.66 1.32
C PRO A 276 -11.96 -11.98 0.87
N VAL A 277 -11.02 -11.90 -0.07
CA VAL A 277 -10.39 -13.07 -0.73
C VAL A 277 -8.87 -12.93 -0.68
N SER A 278 -8.17 -13.98 -0.27
CA SER A 278 -6.72 -14.07 -0.40
C SER A 278 -6.34 -14.22 -1.87
N VAL A 279 -5.36 -13.46 -2.34
CA VAL A 279 -4.85 -13.54 -3.71
C VAL A 279 -3.32 -13.47 -3.68
N ALA A 280 -2.66 -14.21 -4.56
CA ALA A 280 -1.24 -14.04 -4.81
C ALA A 280 -0.99 -13.14 -6.04
N ILE A 281 0.08 -12.36 -5.99
CA ILE A 281 0.51 -11.46 -7.07
C ILE A 281 2.03 -11.52 -7.24
N ASP A 282 2.50 -11.11 -8.42
CA ASP A 282 3.89 -10.70 -8.63
C ASP A 282 4.05 -9.24 -8.15
N ALA A 283 4.71 -9.06 -7.02
CA ALA A 283 5.02 -7.77 -6.41
C ALA A 283 6.51 -7.42 -6.52
N SER A 284 7.24 -8.04 -7.46
CA SER A 284 8.71 -7.92 -7.55
C SER A 284 9.18 -6.61 -8.17
N GLY A 285 8.35 -5.93 -8.97
CA GLY A 285 8.75 -4.75 -9.74
C GLY A 285 9.02 -3.49 -8.91
N SER A 286 9.96 -2.65 -9.35
CA SER A 286 10.29 -1.37 -8.68
C SER A 286 9.12 -0.38 -8.65
N ASP A 287 8.26 -0.38 -9.67
CA ASP A 287 7.02 0.40 -9.65
C ASP A 287 6.09 -0.04 -8.50
N PHE A 288 6.06 -1.34 -8.18
CA PHE A 288 5.26 -1.87 -7.07
C PHE A 288 5.90 -1.50 -5.73
N GLN A 289 7.22 -1.65 -5.61
CA GLN A 289 8.01 -1.26 -4.43
C GLN A 289 7.71 0.19 -4.01
N PHE A 290 7.60 1.10 -4.98
CA PHE A 290 7.40 2.54 -4.72
C PHE A 290 5.98 3.05 -4.98
N TYR A 291 5.02 2.16 -5.21
CA TYR A 291 3.63 2.56 -5.47
C TYR A 291 3.11 3.49 -4.36
N SER A 292 2.44 4.57 -4.77
CA SER A 292 1.84 5.54 -3.88
C SER A 292 0.34 5.70 -4.11
N SER A 293 -0.10 5.97 -5.34
CA SER A 293 -1.50 6.25 -5.61
C SER A 293 -1.89 6.06 -7.08
N GLY A 294 -3.19 6.01 -7.34
CA GLY A 294 -3.76 5.79 -8.67
C GLY A 294 -4.07 4.32 -8.95
N VAL A 295 -4.55 4.01 -10.15
CA VAL A 295 -4.77 2.61 -10.54
C VAL A 295 -3.46 2.09 -11.11
N PHE A 296 -2.85 1.13 -10.43
CA PHE A 296 -1.62 0.48 -10.85
C PHE A 296 -1.84 -0.26 -12.17
N THR A 297 -1.10 0.17 -13.18
CA THR A 297 -1.02 -0.44 -14.52
C THR A 297 0.44 -0.74 -14.90
N GLY A 298 1.31 -0.87 -13.90
CA GLY A 298 2.75 -1.07 -14.10
C GLY A 298 3.08 -2.44 -14.67
N GLU A 299 4.31 -2.58 -15.14
CA GLU A 299 4.82 -3.86 -15.61
C GLU A 299 5.09 -4.78 -14.42
N CYS A 300 4.56 -6.00 -14.51
CA CYS A 300 4.76 -7.10 -13.58
C CYS A 300 4.56 -8.39 -14.37
N GLY A 301 5.20 -9.46 -13.93
CA GLY A 301 5.05 -10.80 -14.50
C GLY A 301 3.92 -11.58 -13.85
N THR A 302 4.09 -12.89 -13.85
CA THR A 302 3.18 -13.87 -13.24
C THR A 302 3.94 -14.84 -12.34
N GLU A 303 5.17 -14.50 -11.98
CA GLU A 303 5.97 -15.20 -10.97
C GLU A 303 5.48 -14.74 -9.59
N LEU A 304 4.40 -15.36 -9.12
CA LEU A 304 3.72 -14.93 -7.89
C LEU A 304 4.68 -15.08 -6.69
N ASP A 305 4.91 -13.99 -5.98
CA ASP A 305 5.88 -13.92 -4.87
C ASP A 305 5.31 -13.26 -3.60
N HIS A 306 4.07 -12.74 -3.66
CA HIS A 306 3.45 -12.02 -2.55
C HIS A 306 1.97 -12.34 -2.35
N GLY A 307 1.59 -12.64 -1.11
CA GLY A 307 0.21 -12.88 -0.68
C GLY A 307 -0.45 -11.61 -0.15
N VAL A 308 -1.61 -11.24 -0.69
CA VAL A 308 -2.37 -10.03 -0.32
C VAL A 308 -3.88 -10.32 -0.32
N THR A 309 -4.69 -9.41 0.22
CA THR A 309 -6.15 -9.64 0.31
C THR A 309 -6.91 -8.67 -0.59
N ALA A 310 -7.67 -9.20 -1.54
CA ALA A 310 -8.66 -8.44 -2.30
C ALA A 310 -9.87 -8.14 -1.40
N VAL A 311 -9.99 -6.88 -0.97
CA VAL A 311 -11.04 -6.40 -0.05
C VAL A 311 -12.10 -5.55 -0.75
N GLY A 312 -12.08 -5.52 -2.08
CA GLY A 312 -13.07 -4.79 -2.85
C GLY A 312 -12.68 -4.61 -4.31
N TYR A 313 -13.49 -3.82 -5.00
CA TYR A 313 -13.28 -3.40 -6.38
C TYR A 313 -14.13 -2.17 -6.67
N GLY A 314 -13.77 -1.44 -7.71
CA GLY A 314 -14.52 -0.27 -8.12
C GLY A 314 -14.32 0.10 -9.56
N THR A 315 -14.73 1.32 -9.87
CA THR A 315 -14.47 2.02 -11.13
C THR A 315 -14.19 3.47 -10.77
N THR A 316 -13.07 4.01 -11.26
CA THR A 316 -12.71 5.43 -11.13
C THR A 316 -13.66 6.31 -11.95
N SER A 317 -13.59 7.63 -11.75
CA SER A 317 -14.42 8.59 -12.48
C SER A 317 -14.17 8.60 -13.99
N ASP A 318 -12.99 8.20 -14.45
CA ASP A 318 -12.63 8.05 -15.86
C ASP A 318 -13.01 6.69 -16.47
N GLY A 319 -13.65 5.80 -15.68
CA GLY A 319 -14.10 4.49 -16.14
C GLY A 319 -13.11 3.35 -15.91
N THR A 320 -11.92 3.62 -15.37
CA THR A 320 -10.91 2.58 -15.08
C THR A 320 -11.37 1.66 -13.96
N LYS A 321 -11.46 0.36 -14.23
CA LYS A 321 -11.85 -0.64 -13.24
C LYS A 321 -10.64 -1.09 -12.44
N TYR A 322 -10.83 -1.30 -11.14
CA TYR A 322 -9.76 -1.71 -10.25
C TYR A 322 -10.21 -2.75 -9.22
N TRP A 323 -9.26 -3.54 -8.76
CA TRP A 323 -9.27 -4.29 -7.50
C TRP A 323 -8.77 -3.40 -6.38
N LEU A 324 -9.41 -3.44 -5.22
CA LEU A 324 -8.92 -2.81 -3.99
C LEU A 324 -8.25 -3.89 -3.14
N VAL A 325 -6.94 -3.76 -2.94
CA VAL A 325 -6.11 -4.80 -2.32
C VAL A 325 -5.47 -4.24 -1.05
N LYS A 326 -5.61 -4.98 0.06
CA LYS A 326 -4.96 -4.75 1.34
C LYS A 326 -3.57 -5.38 1.31
N ASN A 327 -2.53 -4.59 1.56
CA ASN A 327 -1.16 -5.07 1.70
C ASN A 327 -0.77 -5.23 3.19
N SER A 328 0.41 -5.80 3.45
CA SER A 328 0.98 -6.11 4.78
C SER A 328 2.30 -5.37 5.03
N TRP A 329 2.48 -4.19 4.43
CA TRP A 329 3.71 -3.38 4.51
C TRP A 329 3.50 -2.06 5.25
N GLY A 330 2.59 -2.04 6.21
CA GLY A 330 2.25 -0.84 6.95
C GLY A 330 1.50 0.22 6.13
N THR A 331 1.07 1.27 6.82
CA THR A 331 0.29 2.36 6.21
C THR A 331 1.16 3.38 5.48
N SER A 332 2.48 3.27 5.58
CA SER A 332 3.44 4.17 4.94
C SER A 332 3.64 3.88 3.45
N TRP A 333 3.26 2.68 3.02
CA TRP A 333 3.30 2.23 1.63
C TRP A 333 1.93 2.40 0.95
N GLY A 334 1.94 2.74 -0.35
CA GLY A 334 0.72 2.85 -1.15
C GLY A 334 -0.27 3.89 -0.61
N GLN A 335 -1.56 3.59 -0.77
CA GLN A 335 -2.66 4.43 -0.30
C GLN A 335 -3.08 3.96 1.10
N GLU A 336 -2.36 4.40 2.12
CA GLU A 336 -2.58 3.97 3.52
C GLU A 336 -2.49 2.44 3.67
N GLY A 337 -1.55 1.80 2.97
CA GLY A 337 -1.36 0.35 2.96
C GLY A 337 -2.20 -0.44 1.96
N TYR A 338 -2.92 0.27 1.07
CA TYR A 338 -3.71 -0.34 0.01
C TYR A 338 -3.17 0.01 -1.37
N ILE A 339 -3.50 -0.84 -2.36
CA ILE A 339 -3.25 -0.60 -3.78
C ILE A 339 -4.54 -0.80 -4.58
N MET A 340 -4.73 0.04 -5.60
CA MET A 340 -5.75 -0.17 -6.62
C MET A 340 -5.08 -0.81 -7.83
N MET A 341 -5.35 -2.09 -8.12
CA MET A 341 -4.75 -2.79 -9.27
C MET A 341 -5.74 -2.85 -10.42
N GLN A 342 -5.29 -2.61 -11.66
CA GLN A 342 -6.21 -2.61 -12.81
C GLN A 342 -6.95 -3.95 -12.95
N ARG A 343 -8.26 -3.86 -13.16
CA ARG A 343 -9.15 -5.02 -13.34
C ARG A 343 -9.64 -5.10 -14.76
N TYR A 344 -9.80 -6.33 -15.27
CA TYR A 344 -10.18 -6.63 -16.66
C TYR A 344 -9.13 -6.19 -17.66
N VAL A 345 -7.89 -6.62 -17.42
CA VAL A 345 -6.83 -6.55 -18.42
C VAL A 345 -7.01 -7.66 -19.47
N ALA A 346 -6.23 -7.62 -20.56
CA ALA A 346 -6.35 -8.62 -21.61
C ALA A 346 -5.85 -10.02 -21.19
N ALA A 347 -4.89 -10.08 -20.26
CA ALA A 347 -4.36 -11.32 -19.70
C ALA A 347 -5.41 -11.98 -18.79
N LYS A 348 -5.59 -13.31 -18.91
CA LYS A 348 -6.60 -14.04 -18.13
C LYS A 348 -6.19 -14.18 -16.67
N GLU A 349 -4.88 -14.19 -16.46
CA GLU A 349 -4.17 -14.17 -15.17
C GLU A 349 -4.49 -12.90 -14.37
N GLY A 350 -5.03 -11.86 -15.01
CA GLY A 350 -5.17 -10.53 -14.42
C GLY A 350 -3.82 -9.80 -14.34
N ILE A 351 -3.83 -8.53 -13.95
CA ILE A 351 -2.58 -7.78 -13.77
C ILE A 351 -1.77 -8.40 -12.63
N CYS A 352 -0.47 -8.61 -12.86
CA CYS A 352 0.45 -9.25 -11.92
C CYS A 352 0.02 -10.65 -11.45
N GLY A 353 -0.81 -11.35 -12.24
CA GLY A 353 -1.28 -12.69 -11.89
C GLY A 353 -2.34 -12.76 -10.78
N ILE A 354 -2.97 -11.64 -10.42
CA ILE A 354 -3.95 -11.55 -9.32
C ILE A 354 -5.12 -12.57 -9.38
N ALA A 355 -5.44 -13.09 -10.57
CA ALA A 355 -6.51 -14.07 -10.76
C ALA A 355 -5.98 -15.52 -10.88
N MET A 356 -4.69 -15.77 -10.71
CA MET A 356 -4.08 -17.10 -10.84
C MET A 356 -4.32 -17.96 -9.60
N GLN A 357 -4.05 -17.43 -8.41
CA GLN A 357 -4.16 -18.15 -7.13
C GLN A 357 -4.93 -17.32 -6.13
N ALA A 358 -6.23 -17.55 -6.09
CA ALA A 358 -7.13 -16.86 -5.18
C ALA A 358 -7.97 -17.88 -4.42
N SER A 359 -8.05 -17.71 -3.10
CA SER A 359 -8.81 -18.61 -2.23
C SER A 359 -9.44 -17.84 -1.09
N TYR A 360 -10.47 -18.43 -0.49
CA TYR A 360 -11.19 -17.81 0.60
C TYR A 360 -11.65 -18.83 1.65
N PRO A 361 -11.64 -18.45 2.93
CA PRO A 361 -12.13 -19.32 3.99
C PRO A 361 -13.67 -19.40 3.95
N THR A 362 -14.19 -20.51 4.45
CA THR A 362 -15.62 -20.78 4.55
C THR A 362 -15.99 -20.99 6.01
N ALA A 363 -17.11 -20.40 6.44
CA ALA A 363 -17.61 -20.47 7.82
C ALA A 363 -19.14 -20.48 7.87
#